data_AF-A0A2T5C775-F1
#
_entry.id   AF-A0A2T5C775-F1
#
_cell.length_a   1.000
_cell.length_b   1.000
_cell.length_c   1.000
_cell.angle_alpha   90.00
_cell.angle_beta   90.00
_cell.angle_gamma   90.00
#
_symmetry.space_group_name_H-M   'P 1'
#
loop_
_entity.id
_entity.type
_entity.pdbx_description
1 polymer ?
#
loop_
_entity_poly.entity_id
_entity_poly.type
_entity_poly.pdbx_seq_one_letter_code
_entity_poly.pdbx_strand_id
1 'polypeptide(L)'
;VYNVEQLRTIAARGIAASMINQILVEESVLGWEELELEIVRDQSGKMITVCFIENVDAVGVHTGDSFCTAPMLTISKETQLRLQDFAYRIVESVGVIGGTNVQFAHDPKTGRVVVIEINPRTSRSSALASKATGFPIALISAMLACGL
;
A
#
# COMPACT_ATOMS: atom_id res chain seq x y z
N VAL A 1 -6.26 9.90 16.62
CA VAL A 1 -7.15 10.90 17.26
C VAL A 1 -7.81 10.23 18.46
N TYR A 2 -7.61 10.76 19.67
CA TYR A 2 -8.07 10.10 20.91
C TYR A 2 -9.26 10.78 21.59
N ASN A 3 -9.62 12.00 21.18
CA ASN A 3 -10.75 12.72 21.74
C ASN A 3 -11.33 13.73 20.73
N VAL A 4 -12.48 14.32 21.06
CA VAL A 4 -13.23 15.23 20.20
C VAL A 4 -12.46 16.52 19.90
N GLU A 5 -11.66 17.01 20.84
CA GLU A 5 -10.86 18.23 20.66
C GLU A 5 -9.74 18.02 19.63
N GLN A 6 -9.01 16.90 19.75
CA GLN A 6 -8.04 16.47 18.75
C GLN A 6 -8.71 16.23 17.39
N LEU A 7 -9.90 15.63 17.36
CA LEU A 7 -10.65 15.40 16.12
C LEU A 7 -10.91 16.73 15.41
N ARG A 8 -11.46 17.72 16.10
CA ARG A 8 -11.74 19.05 15.52
C ARG A 8 -10.47 19.69 14.96
N THR A 9 -9.38 19.62 15.72
CA THR A 9 -8.09 20.22 15.32
C THR A 9 -7.50 19.55 14.09
N ILE A 10 -7.42 18.21 14.10
CA ILE A 10 -6.82 17.43 13.01
C ILE A 10 -7.71 17.46 11.77
N ALA A 11 -9.04 17.34 11.93
CA ALA A 11 -9.98 17.40 10.82
C ALA A 11 -9.94 18.76 10.11
N ALA A 12 -9.93 19.87 10.85
CA ALA A 12 -9.85 21.20 10.26
C ALA A 12 -8.56 21.38 9.45
N ARG A 13 -7.42 20.93 9.99
CA ARG A 13 -6.13 20.95 9.27
C ARG A 13 -6.15 20.05 8.04
N GLY A 14 -6.70 18.84 8.16
CA GLY A 14 -6.81 17.88 7.06
C GLY A 14 -7.68 18.40 5.92
N ILE A 15 -8.82 19.01 6.23
CA ILE A 15 -9.71 19.62 5.24
C ILE A 15 -8.99 20.77 4.52
N ALA A 16 -8.29 21.63 5.26
CA ALA A 16 -7.54 22.75 4.67
C ALA A 16 -6.35 22.31 3.80
N ALA A 17 -5.73 21.17 4.10
CA ALA A 17 -4.65 20.59 3.30
C ALA A 17 -5.13 19.79 2.09
N SER A 18 -6.37 19.30 2.13
CA SER A 18 -6.98 18.51 1.06
C SER A 18 -7.34 19.40 -0.13
N MET A 19 -6.81 19.07 -1.31
CA MET A 19 -7.14 19.79 -2.56
C MET A 19 -8.62 19.71 -2.94
N ILE A 20 -9.37 18.77 -2.35
CA ILE A 20 -10.79 18.53 -2.58
C ILE A 20 -11.66 18.80 -1.34
N ASN A 21 -11.08 19.43 -0.30
CA ASN A 21 -11.76 19.74 0.96
C ASN A 21 -12.42 18.52 1.64
N GLN A 22 -11.83 17.34 1.49
CA GLN A 22 -12.36 16.09 2.04
C GLN A 22 -11.32 15.40 2.93
N ILE A 23 -11.81 14.75 3.99
CA ILE A 23 -11.07 13.81 4.83
C ILE A 23 -11.85 12.50 4.95
N LEU A 24 -11.12 11.42 5.26
CA LEU A 24 -11.70 10.13 5.64
C LEU A 24 -11.46 9.91 7.13
N VAL A 25 -12.47 9.41 7.85
CA VAL A 25 -12.38 9.04 9.26
C VAL A 25 -12.76 7.57 9.36
N GLU A 26 -11.85 6.75 9.89
CA GLU A 26 -11.98 5.30 9.91
C GLU A 26 -11.91 4.73 11.33
N GLU A 27 -12.31 3.47 11.47
CA GLU A 27 -12.09 2.73 12.70
C GLU A 27 -10.58 2.52 12.94
N SER A 28 -10.19 2.43 14.20
CA SER A 28 -8.79 2.23 14.57
C SER A 28 -8.40 0.76 14.39
N VAL A 29 -7.41 0.51 13.53
CA VAL A 29 -6.70 -0.78 13.42
C VAL A 29 -5.28 -0.71 14.01
N LEU A 30 -5.08 0.19 14.98
CA LEU A 30 -3.80 0.40 15.69
C LEU A 30 -3.25 -0.93 16.22
N GLY A 31 -1.96 -1.18 15.94
CA GLY A 31 -1.25 -2.39 16.39
C GLY A 31 -1.45 -3.62 15.51
N TRP A 32 -2.18 -3.52 14.40
CA TRP A 32 -2.25 -4.57 13.38
C TRP A 32 -0.97 -4.60 12.53
N GLU A 33 -0.73 -5.72 11.86
CA GLU A 33 0.40 -5.84 10.92
C GLU A 33 0.17 -4.94 9.71
N GLU A 34 1.17 -4.16 9.31
CA GLU A 34 1.09 -3.25 8.16
C GLU A 34 1.91 -3.78 6.98
N LEU A 35 1.24 -4.02 5.86
CA LEU A 35 1.73 -4.83 4.75
C LEU A 35 1.58 -4.08 3.42
N GLU A 36 2.60 -4.14 2.56
CA GLU A 36 2.57 -3.48 1.26
C GLU A 36 2.91 -4.46 0.14
N LEU A 37 2.23 -4.31 -1.01
CA LEU A 37 2.52 -5.02 -2.24
C LEU A 37 2.86 -4.02 -3.35
N GLU A 38 4.01 -4.22 -3.98
CA GLU A 38 4.41 -3.50 -5.19
C GLU A 38 4.00 -4.30 -6.42
N ILE A 39 3.14 -3.71 -7.25
CA ILE A 39 2.52 -4.37 -8.40
C ILE A 39 2.86 -3.60 -9.66
N VAL A 40 3.05 -4.32 -10.77
CA VAL A 40 3.15 -3.76 -12.10
C VAL A 40 2.06 -4.38 -12.98
N ARG A 41 1.29 -3.53 -13.68
CA ARG A 41 0.24 -3.92 -14.63
C ARG A 41 0.52 -3.39 -16.03
N ASP A 42 0.37 -4.22 -17.05
CA ASP A 42 0.44 -3.80 -18.46
C ASP A 42 -0.94 -3.43 -19.03
N GLN A 43 -0.96 -2.90 -20.27
CA GLN A 43 -2.21 -2.50 -20.94
C GLN A 43 -3.13 -3.68 -21.29
N SER A 44 -2.59 -4.91 -21.35
CA SER A 44 -3.37 -6.14 -21.58
C SER A 44 -4.02 -6.68 -20.30
N GLY A 45 -3.75 -6.06 -19.15
CA GLY A 45 -4.26 -6.48 -17.84
C GLY A 45 -3.39 -7.55 -17.18
N LYS A 46 -2.21 -7.89 -17.71
CA LYS A 46 -1.29 -8.78 -17.00
C LYS A 46 -0.66 -8.04 -15.84
N MET A 47 -0.59 -8.73 -14.72
CA MET A 47 -0.07 -8.20 -13.46
C MET A 47 1.00 -9.11 -12.87
N ILE A 48 2.02 -8.49 -12.30
CA ILE A 48 3.00 -9.16 -11.45
C ILE A 48 3.10 -8.44 -10.11
N THR A 49 3.33 -9.20 -9.04
CA THR A 49 3.75 -8.65 -7.75
C THR A 49 5.26 -8.70 -7.72
N VAL A 50 5.89 -7.52 -7.70
CA VAL A 50 7.34 -7.38 -7.70
C VAL A 50 7.89 -7.62 -6.30
N CYS A 51 7.22 -7.10 -5.27
CA CYS A 51 7.72 -7.20 -3.90
C CYS A 51 6.57 -7.26 -2.89
N PHE A 52 6.79 -8.04 -1.83
CA PHE A 52 5.96 -8.11 -0.64
C PHE A 52 6.76 -7.50 0.50
N ILE A 53 6.21 -6.48 1.17
CA ILE A 53 6.88 -5.71 2.22
C ILE A 53 6.09 -5.85 3.51
N GLU A 54 6.78 -6.18 4.60
CA GLU A 54 6.24 -6.21 5.96
C GLU A 54 6.88 -5.10 6.78
N ASN A 55 6.06 -4.23 7.38
CA ASN A 55 6.53 -3.25 8.35
C ASN A 55 6.80 -3.94 9.69
N VAL A 56 7.95 -3.62 10.28
CA VAL A 56 8.34 -4.08 11.63
C VAL A 56 7.55 -3.32 12.68
N ASP A 57 7.36 -2.02 12.45
CA ASP A 57 6.46 -1.20 13.26
C ASP A 57 5.02 -1.42 12.80
N ALA A 58 4.13 -1.70 13.75
CA ALA A 58 2.72 -1.97 13.48
C ALA A 58 1.96 -0.71 13.04
N VAL A 59 0.75 -0.89 12.48
CA VAL A 59 -0.12 0.22 12.09
C VAL A 59 -0.25 1.22 13.23
N GLY A 60 0.03 2.48 12.93
CA GLY A 60 0.12 3.57 13.90
C GLY A 60 1.40 4.40 13.77
N VAL A 61 2.44 3.80 13.17
CA VAL A 61 3.63 4.49 12.68
C VAL A 61 3.52 4.53 11.16
N HIS A 62 3.69 5.70 10.55
CA HIS A 62 3.58 5.82 9.09
C HIS A 62 4.70 5.00 8.42
N THR A 63 4.42 4.23 7.37
CA THR A 63 5.40 3.37 6.67
C THR A 63 6.71 4.07 6.29
N GLY A 64 6.65 5.39 6.06
CA GLY A 64 7.84 6.21 5.81
C GLY A 64 8.80 6.41 6.98
N ASP A 65 8.30 6.24 8.20
CA ASP A 65 9.03 6.35 9.47
C ASP A 65 9.22 4.97 10.12
N SER A 66 8.61 3.92 9.57
CA SER A 66 8.71 2.52 10.02
C SER A 66 9.96 1.83 9.48
N PHE A 67 10.52 0.90 10.25
CA PHE A 67 11.40 -0.13 9.67
C PHE A 67 10.56 -1.14 8.88
N CYS A 68 11.09 -1.64 7.77
CA CYS A 68 10.41 -2.63 6.95
C CYS A 68 11.35 -3.71 6.43
N THR A 69 10.78 -4.85 6.04
CA THR A 69 11.49 -6.00 5.48
C THR A 69 10.93 -6.37 4.12
N ALA A 70 11.82 -6.83 3.24
CA ALA A 70 11.49 -7.34 1.92
C ALA A 70 12.35 -8.61 1.66
N PRO A 71 11.76 -9.81 1.52
CA PRO A 71 10.32 -10.09 1.56
C PRO A 71 9.74 -10.05 2.98
N MET A 72 8.42 -10.24 3.09
CA MET A 72 7.73 -10.50 4.37
C MET A 72 8.35 -11.71 5.09
N LEU A 73 8.53 -11.60 6.41
CA LEU A 73 9.19 -12.59 7.25
C LEU A 73 8.21 -13.43 8.05
N THR A 74 7.15 -12.82 8.60
CA THR A 74 6.23 -13.50 9.53
C THR A 74 4.90 -13.88 8.90
N ILE A 75 4.56 -13.25 7.77
CA ILE A 75 3.26 -13.43 7.12
C ILE A 75 3.18 -14.77 6.38
N SER A 76 2.13 -15.54 6.71
CA SER A 76 1.89 -16.86 6.10
C SER A 76 1.71 -16.77 4.59
N LYS A 77 2.07 -17.83 3.87
CA LYS A 77 1.92 -17.86 2.41
C LYS A 77 0.46 -17.73 1.97
N GLU A 78 -0.46 -18.30 2.73
CA GLU A 78 -1.90 -18.17 2.49
C GLU A 78 -2.36 -16.71 2.59
N THR A 79 -1.93 -15.99 3.64
CA THR A 79 -2.23 -14.57 3.79
C THR A 79 -1.63 -13.75 2.65
N GLN A 80 -0.37 -14.02 2.26
CA GLN A 80 0.26 -13.34 1.12
C GLN A 80 -0.51 -13.53 -0.20
N LEU A 81 -1.01 -14.74 -0.48
CA LEU A 81 -1.82 -15.02 -1.66
C LEU A 81 -3.16 -14.27 -1.62
N ARG A 82 -3.78 -14.18 -0.44
CA ARG A 82 -5.02 -13.42 -0.24
C ARG A 82 -4.81 -11.92 -0.44
N LEU A 83 -3.70 -11.37 0.08
CA LEU A 83 -3.32 -9.97 -0.14
C LEU A 83 -3.07 -9.69 -1.63
N GLN A 84 -2.40 -10.62 -2.33
CA GLN A 84 -2.18 -10.51 -3.77
C GLN A 84 -3.49 -10.50 -4.57
N ASP A 85 -4.45 -11.38 -4.25
CA ASP A 85 -5.78 -11.37 -4.88
C ASP A 85 -6.48 -10.02 -4.69
N PHE A 86 -6.51 -9.52 -3.46
CA PHE A 86 -7.13 -8.22 -3.16
C PHE A 86 -6.44 -7.09 -3.90
N ALA A 87 -5.11 -7.08 -3.90
CA ALA A 87 -4.34 -6.05 -4.56
C ALA A 87 -4.57 -6.07 -6.08
N TYR A 88 -4.61 -7.24 -6.73
CA TYR A 88 -4.90 -7.34 -8.16
C TYR A 88 -6.30 -6.85 -8.49
N ARG A 89 -7.30 -7.17 -7.67
CA ARG A 89 -8.67 -6.67 -7.85
C ARG A 89 -8.76 -5.15 -7.70
N ILE A 90 -8.01 -4.57 -6.76
CA ILE A 90 -7.94 -3.11 -6.58
C ILE A 90 -7.26 -2.46 -7.79
N VAL A 91 -6.11 -2.97 -8.20
CA VAL A 91 -5.33 -2.44 -9.33
C VAL A 91 -6.13 -2.51 -10.64
N GLU A 92 -6.85 -3.61 -10.86
CA GLU A 92 -7.75 -3.77 -12.01
C GLU A 92 -8.90 -2.76 -11.97
N SER A 93 -9.55 -2.59 -10.81
CA SER A 93 -10.66 -1.64 -10.62
C SER A 93 -10.23 -0.18 -10.84
N VAL A 94 -9.03 0.18 -10.40
CA VAL A 94 -8.46 1.53 -10.60
C VAL A 94 -7.95 1.73 -12.03
N GLY A 95 -7.59 0.64 -12.73
CA GLY A 95 -7.15 0.69 -14.13
C GLY A 95 -5.73 1.21 -14.32
N VAL A 96 -4.83 0.96 -13.35
CA VAL A 96 -3.43 1.42 -13.44
C VAL A 96 -2.69 0.75 -14.61
N ILE A 97 -1.84 1.51 -15.30
CA ILE A 97 -0.82 1.02 -16.23
C ILE A 97 0.55 1.42 -15.67
N GLY A 98 1.43 0.45 -15.46
CA GLY A 98 2.72 0.63 -14.79
C GLY A 98 2.69 0.19 -13.32
N GLY A 99 3.65 0.71 -12.55
CA GLY A 99 3.87 0.38 -11.14
C GLY A 99 2.94 1.12 -10.17
N THR A 100 2.47 0.39 -9.15
CA THR A 100 1.60 0.89 -8.09
C THR A 100 1.86 0.16 -6.78
N ASN A 101 1.61 0.85 -5.67
CA ASN A 101 1.72 0.31 -4.31
C ASN A 101 0.31 0.15 -3.71
N VAL A 102 0.04 -0.99 -3.09
CA VAL A 102 -1.21 -1.25 -2.36
C VAL A 102 -0.88 -1.62 -0.93
N GLN A 103 -1.54 -0.99 0.03
CA GLN A 103 -1.28 -1.15 1.47
C GLN A 103 -2.46 -1.77 2.21
N PHE A 104 -2.14 -2.60 3.19
CA PHE A 104 -3.09 -3.37 3.97
C PHE A 104 -2.74 -3.36 5.45
N ALA A 105 -3.78 -3.48 6.28
CA ALA A 105 -3.67 -3.87 7.67
C ALA A 105 -4.20 -5.30 7.83
N HIS A 106 -3.47 -6.14 8.57
CA HIS A 106 -3.88 -7.51 8.87
C HIS A 106 -3.92 -7.75 10.39
N ASP A 107 -5.04 -8.28 10.88
CA ASP A 107 -5.19 -8.71 12.27
C ASP A 107 -4.70 -10.15 12.44
N PRO A 108 -3.57 -10.41 13.11
CA PRO A 108 -3.08 -11.77 13.29
C PRO A 108 -4.00 -12.62 14.19
N LYS A 109 -4.90 -12.01 14.98
CA LYS A 109 -5.79 -12.74 15.88
C LYS A 109 -7.03 -13.28 15.16
N THR A 110 -7.61 -12.47 14.29
CA THR A 110 -8.87 -12.81 13.60
C THR A 110 -8.66 -13.20 12.13
N GLY A 111 -7.49 -12.89 11.58
CA GLY A 111 -7.20 -13.04 10.16
C GLY A 111 -7.90 -12.01 9.29
N ARG A 112 -8.51 -10.96 9.87
CA ARG A 112 -9.17 -9.88 9.11
C ARG A 112 -8.14 -9.04 8.37
N VAL A 113 -8.45 -8.68 7.13
CA VAL A 113 -7.65 -7.76 6.31
C VAL A 113 -8.48 -6.52 6.02
N VAL A 114 -7.86 -5.36 6.14
CA VAL A 114 -8.41 -4.07 5.73
C VAL A 114 -7.46 -3.46 4.69
N VAL A 115 -8.03 -2.89 3.63
CA VAL A 115 -7.27 -2.12 2.65
C VAL A 115 -7.07 -0.72 3.22
N ILE A 116 -5.83 -0.24 3.25
CA ILE A 116 -5.52 1.12 3.72
C ILE A 116 -5.62 2.08 2.55
N GLU A 117 -4.77 1.90 1.54
CA GLU A 117 -4.75 2.77 0.37
C GLU A 117 -4.13 2.09 -0.86
N ILE A 118 -4.28 2.76 -2.00
CA ILE A 118 -3.52 2.52 -3.22
C ILE A 118 -2.86 3.83 -3.66
N ASN A 119 -1.59 3.74 -4.02
CA ASN A 119 -0.85 4.83 -4.64
C ASN A 119 -0.68 4.50 -6.14
N PRO A 120 -1.50 5.05 -7.05
CA PRO A 120 -1.49 4.72 -8.48
C PRO A 120 -0.32 5.40 -9.23
N ARG A 121 0.89 5.18 -8.72
CA ARG A 121 2.16 5.72 -9.19
C ARG A 121 3.31 4.96 -8.52
N THR A 122 4.53 5.20 -8.99
CA THR A 122 5.73 4.84 -8.24
C THR A 122 5.79 5.57 -6.89
N SER A 123 6.34 4.90 -5.89
CA SER A 123 6.45 5.39 -4.51
C SER A 123 7.89 5.26 -3.99
N ARG A 124 8.12 5.72 -2.74
CA ARG A 124 9.37 5.42 -2.03
C ARG A 124 9.54 3.90 -1.84
N SER A 125 8.46 3.20 -1.55
CA SER A 125 8.42 1.73 -1.47
C SER A 125 8.75 1.07 -2.81
N SER A 126 8.33 1.63 -3.95
CA SER A 126 8.72 1.12 -5.28
C SER A 126 10.23 1.23 -5.52
N ALA A 127 10.86 2.31 -5.06
CA ALA A 127 12.32 2.47 -5.15
C ALA A 127 13.05 1.44 -4.27
N LEU A 128 12.56 1.23 -3.04
CA LEU A 128 13.06 0.19 -2.14
C LEU A 128 12.91 -1.21 -2.76
N ALA A 129 11.72 -1.54 -3.28
CA ALA A 129 11.44 -2.82 -3.93
C ALA A 129 12.32 -3.04 -5.17
N SER A 130 12.58 -1.99 -5.94
CA SER A 130 13.48 -2.08 -7.10
C SER A 130 14.91 -2.44 -6.68
N LYS A 131 15.38 -1.92 -5.54
CA LYS A 131 16.70 -2.26 -4.99
C LYS A 131 16.72 -3.64 -4.33
N ALA A 132 15.66 -4.01 -3.62
CA ALA A 132 15.55 -5.31 -2.95
C ALA A 132 15.49 -6.47 -3.95
N THR A 133 14.85 -6.28 -5.10
CA THR A 133 14.59 -7.35 -6.08
C THR A 133 15.46 -7.29 -7.33
N GLY A 134 16.07 -6.13 -7.62
CA GLY A 134 16.75 -5.87 -8.88
C GLY A 134 15.80 -5.55 -10.05
N PHE A 135 14.49 -5.57 -9.84
CA PHE A 135 13.50 -5.24 -10.87
C PHE A 135 13.32 -3.72 -11.00
N PRO A 136 13.62 -3.09 -12.15
CA PRO A 136 13.59 -1.62 -12.27
C PRO A 136 12.17 -1.08 -12.51
N ILE A 137 11.34 -1.02 -11.47
CA ILE A 137 9.91 -0.69 -11.57
C ILE A 137 9.65 0.61 -12.35
N ALA A 138 10.39 1.68 -12.06
CA ALA A 138 10.19 2.98 -12.71
C ALA A 138 10.50 2.93 -14.22
N LEU A 139 11.57 2.23 -14.62
CA LEU A 139 11.92 2.06 -16.04
C LEU A 139 10.84 1.28 -16.78
N ILE A 140 10.42 0.14 -16.22
CA ILE A 140 9.37 -0.70 -16.81
C ILE A 140 8.05 0.07 -16.89
N SER A 141 7.68 0.82 -15.84
CA SER A 141 6.46 1.63 -15.83
C SER A 141 6.47 2.69 -16.94
N ALA A 142 7.61 3.34 -17.17
CA ALA A 142 7.76 4.31 -18.27
C ALA A 142 7.63 3.65 -19.65
N MET A 143 8.17 2.45 -19.83
CA MET A 143 8.02 1.69 -21.07
C MET A 143 6.56 1.26 -21.31
N LEU A 144 5.89 0.75 -20.29
CA LEU A 144 4.47 0.37 -20.35
C LEU A 144 3.56 1.56 -20.66
N ALA A 145 3.85 2.74 -20.10
CA ALA A 145 3.14 3.97 -20.42
C ALA A 145 3.28 4.39 -21.90
N CYS A 146 4.35 3.96 -22.58
CA CYS A 146 4.57 4.17 -24.00
C CYS A 146 3.97 3.06 -24.90
N GLY A 147 3.26 2.08 -24.33
CA GLY A 147 2.58 1.01 -25.07
C GLY A 147 3.42 -0.25 -25.33
N LEU A 148 4.46 -0.50 -24.53
CA LEU A 148 5.09 -1.82 -24.45
C LEU A 148 4.10 -2.88 -23.94
#